data_AF-X0WWU1-F1
#
_entry.id   AF-X0WWU1-F1
#
_cell.length_a   1.000
_cell.length_b   1.000
_cell.length_c   1.000
_cell.angle_alpha   90.00
_cell.angle_beta   90.00
_cell.angle_gamma   90.00
#
_symmetry.space_group_name_H-M   'P 1'
#
loop_
_entity.id
_entity.type
_entity.pdbx_description
1 polymer ?
#
loop_
_entity_poly.entity_id
_entity_poly.type
_entity_poly.pdbx_seq_one_letter_code
_entity_poly.pdbx_strand_id
1 'polypeptide(L)'
;MFYGEFDPLQKKLCYCNAGHNYPLVVHEDGDVEFLITGGLILGAFAEAEYEVGEITLRKNDTLFFYSDGLTENFNANDEEFGEKRLLNLLLENRTLGAEDLIGKAIREVADFSGGRPPLDDFTIVVLKLR
;
A
#
# COMPACT_ATOMS: atom_id res chain seq x y z
N MET A 1 -3.55 -4.84 11.23
CA MET A 1 -3.44 -6.08 10.42
C MET A 1 -4.32 -5.98 9.19
N PHE A 2 -3.90 -6.46 8.03
CA PHE A 2 -4.75 -6.57 6.83
C PHE A 2 -4.85 -8.04 6.42
N TYR A 3 -6.06 -8.48 6.09
CA TYR A 3 -6.31 -9.81 5.55
C TYR A 3 -7.13 -9.70 4.27
N GLY A 4 -6.78 -10.49 3.25
CA GLY A 4 -7.52 -10.53 2.00
C GLY A 4 -7.38 -11.85 1.25
N GLU A 5 -8.45 -12.21 0.57
CA GLU A 5 -8.55 -13.38 -0.30
C GLU A 5 -8.78 -12.90 -1.74
N PHE A 6 -7.86 -13.23 -2.64
CA PHE A 6 -7.96 -12.88 -4.06
C PHE A 6 -8.36 -14.09 -4.89
N ASP A 7 -9.49 -13.98 -5.59
CA ASP A 7 -9.90 -14.93 -6.64
C ASP A 7 -9.33 -14.45 -7.99
N PRO A 8 -8.34 -15.14 -8.57
CA PRO A 8 -7.73 -14.73 -9.84
C PRO A 8 -8.64 -14.96 -11.06
N LEU A 9 -9.62 -15.88 -10.98
CA LEU A 9 -10.56 -16.14 -12.07
C LEU A 9 -11.60 -15.02 -12.14
N GLN A 10 -12.12 -14.61 -11.00
CA GLN A 10 -13.09 -13.50 -10.90
C GLN A 10 -12.44 -12.12 -10.82
N LYS A 11 -11.12 -12.07 -10.58
CA LYS A 11 -10.34 -10.84 -10.32
C LYS A 11 -10.89 -10.04 -9.14
N LYS A 12 -11.45 -10.75 -8.16
CA LYS A 12 -12.12 -10.16 -7.01
C LYS A 12 -11.25 -10.32 -5.78
N LEU A 13 -11.08 -9.23 -5.02
CA LEU A 13 -10.45 -9.24 -3.70
C LEU A 13 -11.52 -8.98 -2.65
N CYS A 14 -11.70 -9.93 -1.74
CA CYS A 14 -12.45 -9.73 -0.50
C CYS A 14 -11.43 -9.48 0.62
N TYR A 15 -11.62 -8.44 1.43
CA TYR A 15 -10.64 -8.05 2.43
C TYR A 15 -11.25 -7.46 3.69
N CYS A 16 -10.46 -7.40 4.75
CA CYS A 16 -10.76 -6.68 5.97
C CYS A 16 -9.50 -6.00 6.49
N ASN A 17 -9.58 -4.69 6.73
CA ASN A 17 -8.53 -3.93 7.38
C ASN A 17 -8.80 -3.78 8.90
N ALA A 18 -8.00 -4.44 9.72
CA ALA A 18 -8.08 -4.39 11.18
C ALA A 18 -6.93 -3.55 11.76
N GLY A 19 -6.89 -2.26 11.39
CA GLY A 19 -5.89 -1.29 11.85
C GLY A 19 -4.51 -1.41 11.21
N HIS A 20 -4.43 -1.77 9.93
CA HIS A 20 -3.23 -1.61 9.11
C HIS A 20 -3.33 -0.32 8.28
N ASN A 21 -2.20 0.26 7.90
CA ASN A 21 -2.13 1.31 6.89
C ASN A 21 -2.92 0.89 5.66
N TYR A 22 -3.65 1.81 5.04
CA TYR A 22 -4.58 1.47 3.96
C TYR A 22 -3.80 1.08 2.71
N PRO A 23 -3.88 -0.19 2.26
CA PRO A 23 -3.37 -0.56 0.95
C PRO A 23 -4.16 0.18 -0.12
N LEU A 24 -3.55 0.35 -1.28
CA LEU A 24 -4.13 1.18 -2.33
C LEU A 24 -4.10 0.49 -3.69
N VAL A 25 -5.16 0.67 -4.45
CA VAL A 25 -5.27 0.26 -5.84
C VAL A 25 -5.03 1.49 -6.71
N VAL A 26 -4.06 1.40 -7.60
CA VAL A 26 -3.84 2.38 -8.67
C VAL A 26 -4.32 1.77 -9.96
N HIS A 27 -5.34 2.38 -10.55
CA HIS A 27 -5.90 1.98 -11.83
C HIS A 27 -5.04 2.49 -13.00
N GLU A 28 -5.19 1.86 -14.16
CA GLU A 28 -4.44 2.25 -15.38
C GLU A 28 -4.70 3.71 -15.80
N ASP A 29 -5.94 4.18 -15.63
CA ASP A 29 -6.36 5.55 -15.91
C ASP A 29 -5.84 6.59 -14.90
N GLY A 30 -5.28 6.13 -13.78
CA GLY A 30 -4.74 6.97 -12.71
C GLY A 30 -5.72 7.22 -11.56
N ASP A 31 -6.90 6.62 -11.58
CA ASP A 31 -7.78 6.62 -10.40
C ASP A 31 -7.15 5.80 -9.27
N VAL A 32 -7.43 6.18 -8.03
CA VAL A 32 -6.87 5.52 -6.83
C VAL A 32 -7.98 5.22 -5.84
N GLU A 33 -7.97 3.99 -5.34
CA GLU A 33 -8.88 3.51 -4.29
C GLU A 33 -8.08 3.03 -3.07
N PHE A 34 -8.44 3.50 -1.89
CA PHE A 34 -7.87 3.02 -0.62
C PHE A 34 -8.73 1.91 -0.04
N LEU A 35 -8.10 0.81 0.39
CA LEU A 35 -8.77 -0.34 0.98
C LEU A 35 -8.99 -0.13 2.48
N ILE A 36 -9.98 0.71 2.79
CA ILE A 36 -10.30 1.17 4.15
C ILE A 36 -11.28 0.27 4.90
N THR A 37 -12.07 -0.56 4.19
CA THR A 37 -13.16 -1.35 4.81
C THR A 37 -12.61 -2.36 5.81
N GLY A 38 -13.24 -2.45 6.98
CA GLY A 38 -12.72 -3.25 8.07
C GLY A 38 -13.28 -2.83 9.43
N GLY A 39 -12.38 -2.62 10.40
CA GLY A 39 -12.75 -2.28 11.77
C GLY A 39 -11.58 -1.77 12.60
N LEU A 40 -11.79 -1.70 13.92
CA LEU A 40 -10.77 -1.24 14.87
C LEU A 40 -9.53 -2.14 14.86
N ILE A 41 -8.40 -1.62 15.35
CA ILE A 41 -7.17 -2.42 15.44
C ILE A 41 -7.41 -3.76 16.15
N LEU A 42 -6.94 -4.85 15.53
CA LEU A 42 -7.17 -6.20 16.04
C LEU A 42 -6.61 -6.37 17.45
N GLY A 43 -7.45 -6.90 18.35
CA GLY A 43 -7.06 -7.28 19.70
C GLY A 43 -7.08 -6.16 20.74
N ALA A 44 -7.35 -4.91 20.36
CA ALA A 44 -7.49 -3.83 21.34
C ALA A 44 -8.84 -3.83 22.07
N PHE A 45 -9.90 -4.32 21.42
CA PHE A 45 -11.26 -4.33 21.98
C PHE A 45 -11.89 -5.71 21.76
N ALA A 46 -12.38 -6.33 22.84
CA ALA A 46 -12.95 -7.68 22.80
C ALA A 46 -14.22 -7.78 21.94
N GLU A 47 -14.97 -6.68 21.83
CA GLU A 47 -16.24 -6.58 21.09
C GLU A 47 -16.07 -5.86 19.74
N ALA A 48 -14.85 -5.78 19.21
CA ALA A 48 -14.64 -5.17 17.90
C ALA A 48 -15.31 -5.99 16.79
N GLU A 49 -16.16 -5.33 16.01
CA GLU A 49 -16.73 -5.87 14.78
C GLU A 49 -15.91 -5.45 13.57
N TYR A 50 -15.94 -6.29 12.53
CA TYR A 50 -15.12 -6.14 11.33
C TYR A 50 -15.98 -6.30 10.09
N GLU A 51 -15.92 -5.31 9.21
CA GLU A 51 -16.61 -5.36 7.92
C GLU A 51 -15.70 -5.92 6.81
N VAL A 52 -16.31 -6.60 5.85
CA VAL A 52 -15.60 -7.11 4.67
C VAL A 52 -15.81 -6.14 3.51
N GLY A 53 -14.72 -5.62 2.97
CA GLY A 53 -14.69 -4.89 1.72
C GLY A 53 -14.52 -5.82 0.53
N GLU A 54 -15.05 -5.41 -0.61
CA GLU A 54 -14.90 -6.15 -1.86
C GLU A 54 -14.56 -5.19 -3.00
N ILE A 55 -13.56 -5.54 -3.80
CA ILE A 55 -13.21 -4.81 -5.03
C ILE A 55 -13.01 -5.79 -6.19
N THR A 56 -13.20 -5.28 -7.40
CA THR A 56 -12.86 -6.01 -8.63
C THR A 56 -11.70 -5.31 -9.31
N LEU A 57 -10.56 -6.01 -9.42
CA LEU A 57 -9.37 -5.50 -10.09
C LEU A 57 -9.53 -5.61 -11.62
N ARG A 58 -9.14 -4.54 -12.31
CA ARG A 58 -9.11 -4.45 -13.76
C ARG A 58 -7.72 -4.81 -14.28
N LYS A 59 -7.66 -5.09 -15.58
CA LYS A 59 -6.37 -5.30 -16.25
C LYS A 59 -5.50 -4.05 -16.04
N ASN A 60 -4.20 -4.27 -15.82
CA ASN A 60 -3.17 -3.28 -15.55
C ASN A 60 -3.26 -2.56 -14.19
N ASP A 61 -4.27 -2.86 -13.37
CA ASP A 61 -4.35 -2.35 -12.01
C ASP A 61 -3.17 -2.82 -11.16
N THR A 62 -2.73 -1.94 -10.26
CA THR A 62 -1.67 -2.19 -9.29
C THR A 62 -2.25 -2.11 -7.90
N LEU A 63 -2.23 -3.23 -7.17
CA LEU A 63 -2.52 -3.26 -5.75
C LEU A 63 -1.20 -3.19 -4.98
N PHE A 64 -1.08 -2.18 -4.11
CA PHE A 64 0.14 -1.87 -3.38
C PHE A 64 -0.10 -1.90 -1.87
N PHE A 65 0.55 -2.83 -1.19
CA PHE A 65 0.58 -2.95 0.27
C PHE A 65 1.90 -2.43 0.81
N TYR A 66 1.85 -1.77 1.96
CA TYR A 66 3.02 -1.27 2.65
C TYR A 66 2.79 -1.20 4.16
N SER A 67 3.86 -1.30 4.95
CA SER A 67 3.82 -0.91 6.37
C SER A 67 4.24 0.56 6.54
N ASP A 68 3.84 1.13 7.67
CA ASP A 68 4.18 2.48 8.15
C ASP A 68 5.66 2.83 8.04
N GLY A 69 6.56 1.90 8.35
CA GLY A 69 8.00 2.11 8.21
C GLY A 69 8.45 2.55 6.81
N LEU A 70 7.61 2.43 5.76
CA LEU A 70 7.88 3.00 4.43
C LEU A 70 7.62 4.52 4.41
N THR A 71 6.46 4.94 4.93
CA THR A 71 6.04 6.35 4.95
C THR A 71 6.74 7.14 6.03
N GLU A 72 7.03 6.52 7.18
CA GLU A 72 7.66 7.13 8.36
C GLU A 72 9.20 7.24 8.25
N ASN A 73 9.72 7.44 7.03
CA ASN A 73 11.13 7.76 6.80
C ASN A 73 11.35 9.27 6.78
N PHE A 74 12.46 9.73 7.36
CA PHE A 74 12.74 11.15 7.55
C PHE A 74 13.96 11.62 6.76
N ASN A 75 13.83 12.78 6.12
CA ASN A 75 14.94 13.46 5.46
C ASN A 75 15.79 14.27 6.44
N ALA A 76 16.78 15.01 5.91
CA ALA A 76 17.69 15.83 6.71
C ALA A 76 17.04 16.99 7.49
N ASN A 77 15.84 17.42 7.07
CA ASN A 77 15.06 18.48 7.70
C ASN A 77 14.00 17.93 8.67
N ASP A 78 14.07 16.63 8.99
CA ASP A 78 13.08 15.90 9.79
C ASP A 78 11.66 15.96 9.20
N GLU A 79 11.56 16.04 7.87
CA GLU A 79 10.30 15.87 7.14
C GLU A 79 10.08 14.41 6.80
N GLU A 80 8.89 13.91 7.06
CA GLU A 80 8.45 12.55 6.73
C GLU A 80 8.26 12.38 5.21
N PHE A 81 8.56 11.20 4.67
CA PHE A 81 8.29 10.86 3.26
C PHE A 81 6.77 10.93 3.00
N GLY A 82 6.00 10.24 3.84
CA GLY A 82 4.56 10.36 3.92
C GLY A 82 3.77 9.80 2.73
N GLU A 83 2.47 9.61 2.95
CA GLU A 83 1.56 9.00 1.98
C GLU A 83 1.43 9.81 0.68
N LYS A 84 1.54 11.15 0.74
CA LYS A 84 1.41 12.01 -0.44
C LYS A 84 2.52 11.74 -1.47
N ARG A 85 3.76 11.54 -1.02
CA ARG A 85 4.88 11.23 -1.92
C ARG A 85 4.77 9.81 -2.46
N LEU A 86 4.36 8.87 -1.61
CA LEU A 86 4.07 7.50 -2.03
C LEU A 86 3.01 7.48 -3.14
N LEU A 87 1.90 8.17 -2.95
CA LEU A 87 0.81 8.26 -3.94
C LEU A 87 1.31 8.80 -5.28
N ASN A 88 2.06 9.91 -5.27
CA ASN A 88 2.62 10.49 -6.48
C ASN A 88 3.58 9.52 -7.18
N LEU A 89 4.46 8.86 -6.43
CA LEU A 89 5.38 7.85 -6.97
C LEU A 89 4.60 6.73 -7.67
N LEU A 90 3.54 6.23 -7.05
CA LEU A 90 2.76 5.13 -7.62
C LEU A 90 2.00 5.57 -8.88
N LEU A 91 1.45 6.78 -8.90
CA LEU A 91 0.76 7.35 -10.06
C LEU A 91 1.68 7.55 -11.27
N GLU A 92 2.88 8.11 -11.04
CA GLU A 92 3.88 8.37 -12.08
C GLU A 92 4.46 7.07 -12.65
N ASN A 93 4.51 6.01 -11.84
CA ASN A 93 5.13 4.73 -12.19
C ASN A 93 4.11 3.59 -12.37
N ARG A 94 2.82 3.89 -12.50
CA ARG A 94 1.73 2.89 -12.55
C ARG A 94 1.79 1.93 -13.73
N THR A 95 2.59 2.19 -14.75
CA THR A 95 2.79 1.28 -15.89
C THR A 95 3.91 0.27 -15.68
N LEU A 96 4.75 0.45 -14.65
CA LEU A 96 5.85 -0.45 -14.34
C LEU A 96 5.37 -1.85 -13.92
N GLY A 97 6.23 -2.86 -14.12
CA GLY A 97 6.04 -4.17 -13.50
C GLY A 97 6.13 -4.11 -11.97
N ALA A 98 5.60 -5.12 -11.28
CA ALA A 98 5.59 -5.16 -9.82
C ALA A 98 7.00 -5.04 -9.21
N GLU A 99 7.97 -5.79 -9.73
CA GLU A 99 9.36 -5.76 -9.27
C GLU A 99 10.03 -4.39 -9.49
N ASP A 100 9.87 -3.82 -10.68
CA ASP A 100 10.39 -2.48 -10.99
C ASP A 100 9.79 -1.40 -10.10
N LEU A 101 8.49 -1.51 -9.79
CA LEU A 101 7.80 -0.58 -8.91
C LEU A 101 8.29 -0.67 -7.47
N ILE A 102 8.52 -1.90 -6.95
CA ILE A 102 9.13 -2.12 -5.64
C ILE A 102 10.52 -1.48 -5.61
N GLY A 103 11.37 -1.77 -6.60
CA GLY A 103 12.72 -1.21 -6.68
C GLY A 103 12.72 0.32 -6.85
N LYS A 104 11.70 0.89 -7.49
CA LYS A 104 11.53 2.35 -7.59
C LYS A 104 11.13 2.96 -6.24
N ALA A 105 10.18 2.36 -5.51
CA ALA A 105 9.76 2.83 -4.19
C ALA A 105 10.92 2.80 -3.18
N ILE A 106 11.68 1.70 -3.12
CA ILE A 106 12.84 1.57 -2.23
C ILE A 106 13.88 2.64 -2.51
N ARG A 107 14.21 2.87 -3.80
CA ARG A 107 15.18 3.90 -4.19
C ARG A 107 14.70 5.30 -3.85
N GLU A 108 13.43 5.62 -4.12
CA GLU A 108 12.89 6.94 -3.82
C GLU A 108 12.94 7.26 -2.32
N VAL A 109 12.62 6.29 -1.47
CA VAL A 109 12.69 6.44 -0.01
C VAL A 109 14.14 6.60 0.46
N ALA A 110 15.08 5.82 -0.09
CA ALA A 110 16.50 5.93 0.23
C ALA A 110 17.09 7.30 -0.21
N ASP A 111 16.75 7.75 -1.41
CA ASP A 111 17.17 9.05 -1.96
C ASP A 111 16.58 10.20 -1.14
N PHE A 112 15.29 10.13 -0.80
CA PHE A 112 14.62 11.12 0.04
C PHE A 112 15.26 11.24 1.43
N SER A 113 15.58 10.10 2.04
CA SER A 113 16.18 10.04 3.38
C SER A 113 17.66 10.42 3.38
N GLY A 114 18.26 10.66 2.21
CA GLY A 114 19.68 10.98 2.07
C GLY A 114 20.59 9.84 2.54
N GLY A 115 20.15 8.59 2.40
CA GLY A 115 20.86 7.40 2.88
C GLY A 115 20.85 7.22 4.40
N ARG A 116 20.05 7.99 5.16
CA ARG A 116 19.77 7.69 6.56
C ARG A 116 19.12 6.30 6.67
N PRO A 117 19.50 5.49 7.66
CA PRO A 117 18.83 4.22 7.89
C PRO A 117 17.36 4.47 8.27
N PRO A 118 16.43 3.57 7.88
CA PRO A 118 15.05 3.61 8.36
C PRO A 118 14.99 3.59 9.89
N LEU A 119 14.00 4.28 10.45
CA LEU A 119 13.72 4.24 11.89
C LEU A 119 12.98 2.96 12.29
N ASP A 120 12.23 2.39 11.36
CA ASP A 120 11.50 1.14 11.50
C ASP A 120 11.71 0.25 10.26
N ASP A 121 11.49 -1.04 10.41
CA ASP A 121 11.47 -1.96 9.28
C ASP A 121 10.24 -1.67 8.41
N PHE A 122 10.36 -1.92 7.10
CA PHE A 122 9.21 -1.81 6.21
C PHE A 122 9.07 -2.99 5.26
N THR A 123 7.81 -3.25 4.91
CA THR A 123 7.41 -4.28 3.97
C THR A 123 6.69 -3.64 2.79
N ILE A 124 6.95 -4.12 1.58
CA ILE A 124 6.19 -3.76 0.37
C ILE A 124 5.73 -5.06 -0.29
N VAL A 125 4.44 -5.13 -0.66
CA VAL A 125 3.91 -6.20 -1.51
C VAL A 125 3.14 -5.58 -2.66
N VAL A 126 3.47 -5.99 -3.88
CA VAL A 126 2.81 -5.49 -5.09
C VAL A 126 2.19 -6.64 -5.87
N LEU A 127 0.91 -6.52 -6.15
CA LEU A 127 0.20 -7.39 -7.09
C LEU A 127 -0.19 -6.57 -8.32
N LYS A 128 0.19 -7.06 -9.50
CA LYS A 128 -0.15 -6.42 -10.77
C LYS A 128 -0.94 -7.36 -11.66
N LEU A 129 -2.14 -6.95 -12.03
CA LEU A 129 -3.00 -7.75 -12.89
C LEU A 129 -2.65 -7.48 -14.36
N ARG A 130 -2.28 -8.52 -15.11
CA ARG A 130 -1.88 -8.41 -16.53
C ARG A 130 -2.93 -9.00 -17.47
#